data_AF-A0A844ILD6-F1
#
_entry.id   AF-A0A844ILD6-F1
#
_cell.length_a   1.000
_cell.length_b   1.000
_cell.length_c   1.000
_cell.angle_alpha   90.00
_cell.angle_beta   90.00
_cell.angle_gamma   90.00
#
_symmetry.space_group_name_H-M   'P 1'
#
loop_
_entity.id
_entity.type
_entity.pdbx_description
1 polymer ?
#
loop_
_entity_poly.entity_id
_entity_poly.type
_entity_poly.pdbx_seq_one_letter_code
_entity_poly.pdbx_strand_id
1 'polypeptide(L)'
;MPAPDTTRRITPSNLQQDIDSYNGLKAVTGYTTARVAATPEALQKAYAEMVTRQQEETEKQALFKASADAAKQAEWEFHNAVLAMKEAVKGQFGSDSDAAQAVGFKKKSERKRPTKKKTE
;
A
#
# COMPACT_ATOMS: atom_id res chain seq x y z
N MET A 1 -26.29 14.13 24.81
CA MET A 1 -25.32 13.12 24.31
C MET A 1 -24.32 13.84 23.42
N PRO A 2 -23.00 13.64 23.60
CA PRO A 2 -22.01 14.17 22.67
C PRO A 2 -22.20 13.54 21.27
N ALA A 3 -21.88 14.29 20.22
CA ALA A 3 -21.95 13.80 18.86
C ALA A 3 -20.95 12.65 18.63
N PRO A 4 -21.31 11.62 17.86
CA PRO A 4 -20.40 10.51 17.57
C PRO A 4 -19.23 10.99 16.69
N ASP A 5 -18.02 10.52 17.00
CA ASP A 5 -16.83 10.78 16.19
C ASP A 5 -16.85 9.91 14.93
N THR A 6 -17.04 10.54 13.76
CA THR A 6 -17.10 9.88 12.45
C THR A 6 -15.76 9.84 11.73
N THR A 7 -14.68 10.33 12.36
CA THR A 7 -13.34 10.33 11.72
C THR A 7 -12.70 8.94 11.69
N ARG A 8 -13.18 8.03 12.53
CA ARG A 8 -12.63 6.68 12.69
C ARG A 8 -13.62 5.63 12.21
N ARG A 9 -13.08 4.51 11.72
CA ARG A 9 -13.89 3.34 11.40
C ARG A 9 -14.53 2.79 12.67
N ILE A 10 -15.77 2.34 12.54
CA ILE A 10 -16.44 1.52 13.57
C ILE A 10 -15.60 0.26 13.82
N THR A 11 -15.49 -0.17 15.07
CA THR A 11 -14.76 -1.39 15.40
C THR A 11 -15.46 -2.60 14.76
N PRO A 12 -14.71 -3.60 14.26
CA PRO A 12 -15.32 -4.77 13.62
C PRO A 12 -16.30 -5.50 14.53
N SER A 13 -16.03 -5.54 15.83
CA SER A 13 -16.92 -6.15 16.83
C SER A 13 -18.27 -5.45 16.93
N ASN A 14 -18.29 -4.10 16.95
CA ASN A 14 -19.54 -3.36 17.04
C ASN A 14 -20.32 -3.50 15.72
N LEU A 15 -19.63 -3.44 14.59
CA LEU A 15 -20.25 -3.63 13.29
C LEU A 15 -20.90 -5.02 13.16
N GLN A 16 -20.24 -6.06 13.68
CA GLN A 16 -20.80 -7.41 13.68
C GLN A 16 -22.05 -7.50 14.57
N GLN A 17 -22.02 -6.89 15.76
CA GLN A 17 -23.19 -6.82 16.64
C GLN A 17 -24.37 -6.09 15.99
N ASP A 18 -24.10 -5.03 15.22
CA ASP A 18 -25.12 -4.30 14.47
C ASP A 18 -25.74 -5.17 13.36
N ILE A 19 -24.91 -5.94 12.65
CA ILE A 19 -25.35 -6.90 11.62
C ILE A 19 -26.19 -8.01 12.24
N ASP A 20 -25.76 -8.57 13.38
CA ASP A 20 -26.48 -9.62 14.08
C ASP A 20 -27.84 -9.09 14.60
N SER A 21 -27.87 -7.87 15.12
CA SER A 21 -29.09 -7.18 15.56
C SER A 21 -30.05 -6.93 14.39
N TYR A 22 -29.54 -6.48 13.23
CA TYR A 22 -30.33 -6.30 12.01
C TYR A 22 -30.88 -7.63 11.49
N ASN A 23 -30.09 -8.70 11.54
CA ASN A 23 -30.56 -10.03 11.16
C ASN A 23 -31.63 -10.56 12.13
N GLY A 24 -31.47 -10.32 13.43
CA GLY A 24 -32.45 -10.65 14.46
C GLY A 24 -33.79 -9.93 14.27
N LEU A 25 -33.79 -8.71 13.72
CA LEU A 25 -35.01 -7.95 13.41
C LEU A 25 -35.96 -8.73 12.48
N LYS A 26 -35.43 -9.58 11.59
CA LYS A 26 -36.26 -10.41 10.68
C LYS A 26 -37.14 -11.41 11.43
N ALA A 27 -36.78 -11.79 12.65
CA ALA A 27 -37.59 -12.67 13.49
C ALA A 27 -38.72 -11.92 14.22
N VAL A 28 -38.66 -10.58 14.29
CA VAL A 28 -39.68 -9.76 14.96
C VAL A 28 -40.83 -9.50 14.00
N THR A 29 -41.95 -10.19 14.20
CA THR A 29 -43.16 -10.00 13.41
C THR A 29 -43.89 -8.71 13.81
N GLY A 30 -44.38 -7.95 12.82
CA GLY A 30 -45.18 -6.75 13.06
C GLY A 30 -44.39 -5.52 13.53
N TYR A 31 -43.07 -5.49 13.39
CA TYR A 31 -42.27 -4.31 13.70
C TYR A 31 -42.63 -3.12 12.79
N THR A 32 -43.09 -2.03 13.41
CA THR A 32 -43.43 -0.76 12.76
C THR A 32 -42.89 0.39 13.61
N THR A 33 -42.33 1.41 12.96
CA THR A 33 -41.81 2.59 13.65
C THR A 33 -42.22 3.87 12.93
N ALA A 34 -42.46 4.93 13.71
CA ALA A 34 -42.69 6.27 13.19
C ALA A 34 -41.38 6.98 12.77
N ARG A 35 -40.22 6.42 13.12
CA ARG A 35 -38.91 6.99 12.78
C ARG A 35 -38.50 6.51 11.40
N VAL A 36 -38.46 7.41 10.43
CA VAL A 36 -38.10 7.12 9.02
C VAL A 36 -36.78 6.35 8.91
N ALA A 37 -35.77 6.72 9.70
CA ALA A 37 -34.45 6.07 9.70
C ALA A 37 -34.45 4.64 10.27
N ALA A 38 -35.44 4.27 11.09
CA ALA A 38 -35.57 2.94 11.70
C ALA A 38 -36.62 2.07 10.98
N THR A 39 -37.01 2.46 9.76
CA THR A 39 -37.87 1.62 8.93
C THR A 39 -37.08 0.44 8.38
N PRO A 40 -37.71 -0.73 8.17
CA PRO A 40 -37.02 -1.91 7.64
C PRO A 40 -36.39 -1.63 6.26
N GLU A 41 -37.06 -0.84 5.42
CA GLU A 41 -36.54 -0.43 4.11
C GLU A 41 -35.30 0.46 4.22
N ALA A 42 -35.28 1.42 5.15
CA ALA A 42 -34.12 2.29 5.36
C ALA A 42 -32.92 1.49 5.88
N LEU A 43 -33.14 0.56 6.81
CA LEU A 43 -32.08 -0.30 7.34
C LEU A 43 -31.53 -1.24 6.26
N GLN A 44 -32.40 -1.79 5.40
CA GLN A 44 -31.97 -2.63 4.27
C GLN A 44 -31.13 -1.83 3.26
N LYS A 45 -31.55 -0.61 2.93
CA LYS A 45 -30.78 0.27 2.03
C LYS A 45 -29.43 0.62 2.63
N ALA A 46 -29.37 1.02 3.91
CA ALA A 46 -28.13 1.35 4.59
C ALA A 46 -27.16 0.15 4.66
N TYR A 47 -27.68 -1.05 4.94
CA TYR A 47 -26.88 -2.28 4.94
C TYR A 47 -26.33 -2.60 3.54
N ALA A 48 -27.17 -2.51 2.50
CA ALA A 48 -26.74 -2.76 1.12
C ALA A 48 -25.67 -1.76 0.68
N GLU A 49 -25.89 -0.46 0.92
CA GLU A 49 -24.91 0.59 0.62
C GLU A 49 -23.59 0.36 1.35
N MET A 50 -23.62 0.01 2.63
CA MET A 50 -22.41 -0.30 3.40
C MET A 50 -21.62 -1.43 2.75
N VAL A 51 -22.27 -2.54 2.38
CA VAL A 51 -21.60 -3.69 1.75
C VAL A 51 -21.01 -3.30 0.40
N THR A 52 -21.76 -2.59 -0.45
CA THR A 52 -21.27 -2.13 -1.76
C THR A 52 -20.03 -1.23 -1.62
N ARG A 53 -20.06 -0.28 -0.68
CA ARG A 53 -18.91 0.61 -0.44
C ARG A 53 -17.68 -0.13 0.08
N GLN A 54 -17.87 -1.14 0.94
CA GLN A 54 -16.75 -1.98 1.41
C GLN A 54 -16.16 -2.83 0.28
N GLN A 55 -16.99 -3.35 -0.62
CA GLN A 55 -16.52 -4.09 -1.80
C GLN A 55 -15.67 -3.18 -2.72
N GLU A 56 -16.19 -2.00 -3.07
CA GLU A 56 -15.46 -1.02 -3.88
C GLU A 56 -14.13 -0.60 -3.25
N GLU A 57 -14.09 -0.42 -1.92
CA GLU A 57 -12.86 -0.11 -1.19
C GLU A 57 -11.82 -1.23 -1.37
N THR A 58 -12.26 -2.48 -1.20
CA THR A 58 -11.39 -3.66 -1.29
C THR A 58 -10.84 -3.85 -2.71
N GLU A 59 -11.69 -3.65 -3.72
CA GLU A 59 -11.30 -3.69 -5.14
C GLU A 59 -10.24 -2.63 -5.46
N LYS A 60 -10.47 -1.37 -5.05
CA LYS A 60 -9.52 -0.28 -5.27
C LYS A 60 -8.21 -0.50 -4.54
N GLN A 61 -8.24 -1.02 -3.32
CA GLN A 61 -7.03 -1.38 -2.58
C GLN A 61 -6.23 -2.49 -3.29
N ALA A 62 -6.90 -3.49 -3.85
CA ALA A 62 -6.24 -4.55 -4.60
C ALA A 62 -5.57 -4.00 -5.88
N LEU A 63 -6.29 -3.14 -6.64
CA LEU A 63 -5.76 -2.48 -7.83
C LEU A 63 -4.57 -1.58 -7.50
N PHE A 64 -4.64 -0.81 -6.41
CA PHE A 64 -3.53 0.02 -5.96
C PHE A 64 -2.30 -0.81 -5.58
N LYS A 65 -2.49 -1.93 -4.88
CA LYS A 65 -1.39 -2.84 -4.55
C LYS A 65 -0.74 -3.40 -5.81
N ALA A 66 -1.54 -3.85 -6.78
CA ALA A 66 -1.04 -4.36 -8.05
C ALA A 66 -0.22 -3.30 -8.83
N SER A 67 -0.72 -2.05 -8.90
CA SER A 67 0.02 -0.98 -9.57
C SER A 67 1.29 -0.58 -8.82
N ALA A 68 1.26 -0.56 -7.48
CA ALA A 68 2.43 -0.28 -6.66
C ALA A 68 3.51 -1.37 -6.81
N ASP A 69 3.12 -2.63 -6.91
CA ASP A 69 4.07 -3.74 -7.10
C ASP A 69 4.68 -3.72 -8.51
N ALA A 70 3.88 -3.39 -9.54
CA ALA A 70 4.39 -3.17 -10.90
C ALA A 70 5.41 -2.01 -10.95
N ALA A 71 5.13 -0.90 -10.25
CA ALA A 71 6.06 0.22 -10.16
C ALA A 71 7.38 -0.19 -9.50
N LYS A 72 7.34 -0.90 -8.37
CA LYS A 72 8.56 -1.41 -7.70
C LYS A 72 9.37 -2.31 -8.62
N GLN A 73 8.71 -3.19 -9.37
CA GLN A 73 9.42 -4.07 -10.30
C GLN A 73 10.13 -3.26 -11.39
N ALA A 74 9.46 -2.27 -11.99
CA ALA A 74 10.06 -1.40 -12.98
C ALA A 74 11.23 -0.56 -12.42
N GLU A 75 11.12 -0.10 -11.16
CA GLU A 75 12.22 0.59 -10.47
C GLU A 75 13.46 -0.31 -10.32
N TRP A 76 13.27 -1.57 -9.94
CA TRP A 76 14.36 -2.54 -9.84
C TRP A 76 14.99 -2.87 -11.18
N GLU A 77 14.18 -3.06 -12.22
CA GLU A 77 14.67 -3.30 -13.58
C GLU A 77 15.51 -2.12 -14.08
N PHE A 78 15.03 -0.89 -13.86
CA PHE A 78 15.79 0.32 -14.19
C PHE A 78 17.09 0.42 -13.40
N HIS A 79 17.05 0.16 -12.08
CA HIS A 79 18.26 0.17 -11.24
C HIS A 79 19.31 -0.82 -11.76
N ASN A 80 18.90 -2.04 -12.08
CA ASN A 80 19.78 -3.08 -12.61
C ASN A 80 20.35 -2.70 -13.98
N ALA A 81 19.54 -2.11 -14.86
CA ALA A 81 20.02 -1.60 -16.14
C ALA A 81 21.07 -0.48 -15.97
N VAL A 82 20.87 0.42 -15.02
CA VAL A 82 21.85 1.48 -14.69
C VAL A 82 23.13 0.89 -14.13
N LEU A 83 23.07 -0.15 -13.29
CA LEU A 83 24.26 -0.84 -12.81
C LEU A 83 25.03 -1.50 -13.96
N ALA A 84 24.33 -2.22 -14.84
CA ALA A 84 24.93 -2.84 -16.02
C ALA A 84 25.59 -1.80 -16.95
N MET A 85 24.93 -0.66 -17.19
CA MET A 85 25.50 0.46 -17.93
C MET A 85 26.79 0.97 -17.30
N LYS A 86 26.78 1.19 -15.97
CA LYS A 86 27.98 1.64 -15.23
C LYS A 86 29.12 0.64 -15.39
N GLU A 87 28.84 -0.65 -15.27
CA GLU A 87 29.84 -1.71 -15.45
C GLU A 87 30.38 -1.75 -16.88
N ALA A 88 29.53 -1.62 -17.89
CA ALA A 88 29.94 -1.55 -19.29
C ALA A 88 30.88 -0.36 -19.56
N VAL A 89 30.55 0.84 -19.04
CA VAL A 89 31.42 2.03 -19.14
C VAL A 89 32.76 1.78 -18.48
N LYS A 90 32.77 1.17 -17.28
CA LYS A 90 34.01 0.83 -16.59
C LYS A 90 34.84 -0.22 -17.35
N GLY A 91 34.19 -1.18 -18.00
CA GLY A 91 34.84 -2.20 -18.82
C GLY A 91 35.45 -1.64 -20.10
N GLN A 92 34.74 -0.73 -20.79
CA GLN A 92 35.15 -0.16 -22.06
C GLN A 92 36.27 0.89 -21.92
N PHE A 93 36.15 1.80 -20.94
CA PHE A 93 37.10 2.91 -20.77
C PHE A 93 38.16 2.65 -19.69
N GLY A 94 37.99 1.59 -18.90
CA GLY A 94 38.89 1.24 -17.82
C GLY A 94 38.65 2.02 -16.52
N SER A 95 39.13 1.45 -15.41
CA SER A 95 38.80 1.90 -14.04
C SER A 95 39.43 3.23 -13.60
N ASP A 96 40.32 3.82 -14.39
CA ASP A 96 41.01 5.07 -14.07
C ASP A 96 40.62 6.22 -15.03
N SER A 97 39.64 6.00 -15.90
CA SER A 97 39.19 6.97 -16.90
C SER A 97 38.25 8.04 -16.32
N ASP A 98 38.24 9.21 -16.95
CA ASP A 98 37.25 10.27 -16.70
C ASP A 98 35.82 9.79 -16.99
N ALA A 99 35.64 8.92 -17.98
CA ALA A 99 34.34 8.35 -18.35
C ALA A 99 33.75 7.48 -17.22
N ALA A 100 34.57 6.65 -16.57
CA ALA A 100 34.13 5.90 -15.39
C ALA A 100 33.81 6.83 -14.21
N GLN A 101 34.54 7.94 -14.07
CA GLN A 101 34.26 8.95 -13.05
C GLN A 101 32.94 9.67 -13.27
N ALA A 102 32.61 10.01 -14.53
CA ALA A 102 31.38 10.67 -14.91
C ALA A 102 30.12 9.88 -14.56
N VAL A 103 30.18 8.54 -14.58
CA VAL A 103 29.05 7.66 -14.19
C VAL A 103 29.02 7.33 -12.70
N GLY A 104 29.83 8.02 -11.89
CA GLY A 104 29.80 7.97 -10.43
C GLY A 104 30.80 6.99 -9.79
N PHE A 105 31.73 6.40 -10.53
CA PHE A 105 32.84 5.67 -9.90
C PHE A 105 33.95 6.61 -9.45
N LYS A 106 34.73 6.20 -8.45
CA LYS A 106 35.99 6.86 -8.13
C LYS A 106 37.13 6.28 -8.96
N LYS A 107 37.97 7.12 -9.57
CA LYS A 107 39.18 6.71 -10.30
C LYS A 107 40.09 5.84 -9.44
N LYS A 108 40.82 4.91 -10.06
CA LYS A 108 41.70 3.98 -9.36
C LYS A 108 42.88 4.70 -8.71
N SER A 109 43.45 5.69 -9.39
CA SER A 109 44.55 6.54 -8.93
C SER A 109 44.19 7.34 -7.66
N GLU A 110 42.93 7.78 -7.54
CA GLU A 110 42.43 8.53 -6.38
C GLU A 110 42.05 7.64 -5.18
N ARG A 111 42.09 6.31 -5.32
CA ARG A 111 41.76 5.38 -4.22
C ARG A 111 42.97 5.20 -3.31
N LYS A 112 42.74 5.35 -2.00
CA LYS A 112 43.73 5.01 -0.97
C LYS A 112 44.13 3.53 -1.11
N ARG A 113 45.44 3.25 -1.21
CA ARG A 113 45.94 1.88 -1.28
C ARG A 113 45.59 1.11 0.00
N PRO A 114 45.14 -0.16 -0.09
CA PRO A 114 44.94 -0.98 1.09
C PRO A 114 46.27 -1.17 1.84
N THR A 115 46.30 -0.79 3.11
CA THR A 115 47.44 -1.08 4.00
C THR A 115 47.22 -2.44 4.65
N LYS A 116 48.14 -3.39 4.46
CA LYS A 116 48.11 -4.65 5.20
C LYS A 116 48.27 -4.35 6.69
N LYS A 117 47.36 -4.83 7.54
CA LYS A 117 47.58 -4.86 9.00
C LYS A 117 48.79 -5.75 9.24
N LYS A 118 49.78 -5.25 9.98
CA LYS A 118 50.86 -6.10 10.50
C LYS A 118 50.22 -7.04 11.52
N THR A 119 50.29 -8.33 11.27
CA THR A 119 50.01 -9.34 12.30
C THR A 119 51.25 -9.37 13.19
N GLU A 120 51.09 -9.01 14.47
CA GLU A 120 52.11 -9.18 15.51
C GLU A 120 52.12 -10.62 16.04
#